data_AF-A0A7S1S2Z3-F1
#
_entry.id   AF-A0A7S1S2Z3-F1
#
_cell.length_a   1.000
_cell.length_b   1.000
_cell.length_c   1.000
_cell.angle_alpha   90.00
_cell.angle_beta   90.00
_cell.angle_gamma   90.00
#
_symmetry.space_group_name_H-M   'P 1'
#
loop_
_entity.id
_entity.type
_entity.pdbx_description
1 polymer ?
#
loop_
_entity_poly.entity_id
_entity_poly.type
_entity_poly.pdbx_seq_one_letter_code
_entity_poly.pdbx_strand_id
1 'polypeptide(L)'
;LWAWRAAWSTGRPRQLLRVLCAGSAGGLTAGFASCEDQTQAERHHERPASKRRPVSMGNRDYIEGIKIWGVGIKEDPVPGEKRGKGVQHLRSNTWMYDLASFIQDHFPQIEVMIKYARTVSAQPGFEGYDFRYFINCSEGLFYRALDEGLQTQYSRDLLLMASWSLMAAAEVNCEPFYDMQHARHSKEERRRMRVEFYRQYLEPEAPFVDDKEDLEMEKVLGSFGLASNRFDLIPALALERLDVHNELCAVKWKKDPGAWLRDGFQISARVDSMQRHYWSIHAKDWSEDHLAHGIWNLMALYHVVVNFPEMSDLTNFRDLREEAARANVPE
;
A
#
# COMPACT_ATOMS: atom_id res chain seq x y z
N LEU A 1 -7.95 -7.17 -18.93
CA LEU A 1 -6.64 -7.51 -18.31
C LEU A 1 -5.49 -7.49 -19.32
N TRP A 2 -5.61 -8.07 -20.52
CA TRP A 2 -4.56 -7.95 -21.57
C TRP A 2 -4.47 -6.57 -22.25
N ALA A 3 -5.61 -5.88 -22.47
CA ALA A 3 -5.62 -4.56 -23.11
C ALA A 3 -4.97 -3.44 -22.26
N TRP A 4 -4.75 -3.66 -20.96
CA TRP A 4 -4.16 -2.66 -20.07
C TRP A 4 -2.61 -2.66 -20.10
N ARG A 5 -1.98 -3.81 -20.41
CA ARG A 5 -0.51 -3.91 -20.51
C ARG A 5 0.07 -3.30 -21.79
N ALA A 6 -0.72 -3.19 -22.87
CA ALA A 6 -0.23 -2.71 -24.17
C ALA A 6 -0.19 -1.18 -24.30
N ALA A 7 -0.94 -0.44 -23.48
CA ALA A 7 -1.10 1.01 -23.64
C ALA A 7 0.00 1.86 -22.96
N TRP A 8 0.88 1.25 -22.18
CA TRP A 8 1.84 1.99 -21.33
C TRP A 8 3.33 1.73 -21.65
N SER A 9 3.65 0.84 -22.59
CA SER A 9 5.03 0.57 -23.03
C SER A 9 5.57 1.55 -24.09
N THR A 10 4.74 2.48 -24.58
CA THR A 10 5.13 3.47 -25.59
C THR A 10 5.23 4.85 -24.94
N GLY A 11 6.42 5.21 -24.45
CA GLY A 11 6.70 6.46 -23.73
C GLY A 11 6.37 7.74 -24.50
N ARG A 12 5.10 8.15 -24.55
CA ARG A 12 4.65 9.47 -25.01
C ARG A 12 3.66 10.07 -24.00
N PRO A 13 4.05 11.09 -23.23
CA PRO A 13 3.10 11.84 -22.43
C PRO A 13 2.44 12.92 -23.31
N ARG A 14 1.13 13.13 -23.11
CA ARG A 14 0.26 14.15 -23.73
C ARG A 14 -0.34 13.76 -25.09
N GLN A 15 -1.47 13.05 -25.03
CA GLN A 15 -2.71 13.31 -25.78
C GLN A 15 -3.53 12.02 -25.80
N LEU A 16 -4.52 11.89 -24.91
CA LEU A 16 -5.60 10.90 -25.07
C LEU A 16 -6.78 11.28 -24.17
N LEU A 17 -7.48 12.34 -24.57
CA LEU A 17 -8.83 12.63 -24.12
C LEU A 17 -9.67 12.95 -25.36
N ARG A 18 -9.99 11.90 -26.10
CA ARG A 18 -11.02 11.78 -27.16
C ARG A 18 -10.69 10.51 -27.94
N VAL A 19 -11.44 9.44 -27.74
CA VAL A 19 -11.98 8.48 -28.73
C VAL A 19 -12.60 7.35 -27.92
N LEU A 20 -13.89 7.46 -27.63
CA LEU A 20 -14.76 6.31 -27.36
C LEU A 20 -16.14 6.67 -27.92
N CYS A 21 -16.37 6.36 -29.19
CA CYS A 21 -17.68 6.19 -29.83
C CYS A 21 -17.48 5.72 -31.28
N ALA A 22 -17.36 4.41 -31.45
CA ALA A 22 -17.58 3.59 -32.66
C ALA A 22 -16.90 2.24 -32.36
N GLY A 23 -17.53 1.07 -32.43
CA GLY A 23 -18.52 0.62 -33.40
C GLY A 23 -17.88 -0.52 -34.22
N SER A 24 -18.61 -1.63 -34.34
CA SER A 24 -18.41 -2.80 -35.24
C SER A 24 -17.30 -3.84 -34.96
N ALA A 25 -17.77 -5.01 -34.51
CA ALA A 25 -17.74 -6.29 -35.21
C ALA A 25 -16.51 -6.69 -36.04
N GLY A 26 -15.90 -7.81 -35.67
CA GLY A 26 -14.98 -8.56 -36.52
C GLY A 26 -14.61 -9.88 -35.85
N GLY A 27 -15.22 -10.98 -36.30
CA GLY A 27 -14.89 -12.34 -35.85
C GLY A 27 -13.56 -12.81 -36.43
N LEU A 28 -12.81 -13.55 -35.64
CA LEU A 28 -11.68 -14.35 -36.09
C LEU A 28 -11.73 -15.73 -35.43
N THR A 29 -11.79 -16.75 -36.28
CA THR A 29 -11.76 -18.17 -36.02
C THR A 29 -10.37 -18.61 -35.57
N ALA A 30 -10.27 -19.24 -34.40
CA ALA A 30 -9.05 -19.88 -33.92
C ALA A 30 -9.04 -21.37 -34.34
N GLY A 31 -8.04 -21.76 -35.11
CA GLY A 31 -7.70 -23.16 -35.38
C GLY A 31 -6.96 -23.75 -34.18
N PHE A 32 -7.52 -24.80 -33.59
CA PHE A 32 -6.84 -25.62 -32.58
C PHE A 32 -5.99 -26.68 -33.29
N ALA A 33 -4.68 -26.63 -33.08
CA ALA A 33 -3.77 -27.74 -33.35
C ALA A 33 -3.39 -28.36 -31.99
N SER A 34 -3.80 -29.61 -31.79
CA SER A 34 -3.39 -30.46 -30.67
C SER A 34 -1.93 -30.86 -30.84
N CYS A 35 -1.11 -30.65 -29.82
CA CYS A 35 0.19 -31.28 -29.70
C CYS A 35 0.28 -31.99 -28.35
N GLU A 36 0.87 -33.17 -28.41
CA GLU A 36 0.70 -34.31 -27.52
C GLU A 36 1.39 -34.16 -26.16
N ASP A 37 0.82 -34.91 -25.21
CA ASP A 37 1.35 -35.21 -23.89
C ASP A 37 2.80 -35.71 -23.93
N GLN A 38 3.67 -35.01 -23.22
CA GLN A 38 4.89 -35.59 -22.65
C GLN A 38 4.89 -35.32 -21.15
N THR A 39 4.32 -36.27 -20.40
CA THR A 39 4.48 -36.38 -18.96
C THR A 39 5.90 -36.82 -18.61
N GLN A 40 6.75 -35.89 -18.18
CA GLN A 40 7.92 -36.21 -17.37
C GLN A 40 7.60 -35.93 -15.90
N ALA A 41 7.68 -36.99 -15.10
CA ALA A 41 7.45 -37.00 -13.67
C ALA A 41 8.60 -36.28 -12.94
N GLU A 42 8.40 -35.00 -12.61
CA GLU A 42 9.22 -34.31 -11.61
C GLU A 42 8.84 -34.79 -10.21
N ARG A 43 9.74 -35.54 -9.58
CA ARG A 43 9.66 -35.89 -8.17
C ARG A 43 9.91 -34.63 -7.35
N HIS A 44 8.86 -33.88 -7.08
CA HIS A 44 8.88 -32.87 -6.02
C HIS A 44 9.13 -33.59 -4.69
N HIS A 45 10.29 -33.33 -4.10
CA HIS A 45 10.53 -33.60 -2.69
C HIS A 45 9.52 -32.78 -1.88
N GLU A 46 8.43 -33.42 -1.47
CA GLU A 46 7.54 -32.92 -0.43
C GLU A 46 8.36 -32.69 0.83
N ARG A 47 8.78 -31.44 1.05
CA ARG A 47 9.22 -31.03 2.38
C ARG A 47 8.02 -31.25 3.31
N PRO A 48 8.17 -31.98 4.43
CA PRO A 48 7.08 -32.18 5.36
C PRO A 48 6.55 -30.80 5.74
N ALA A 49 5.29 -30.54 5.39
CA ALA A 49 4.62 -29.30 5.74
C ALA A 49 4.78 -29.13 7.25
N SER A 50 5.64 -28.20 7.67
CA SER A 50 5.69 -27.81 9.07
C SER A 50 4.26 -27.42 9.39
N LYS A 51 3.62 -28.10 10.35
CA LYS A 51 2.32 -27.69 10.87
C LYS A 51 2.50 -26.29 11.43
N ARG A 52 2.41 -25.27 10.57
CA ARG A 52 2.31 -23.88 10.96
C ARG A 52 1.04 -23.89 11.80
N ARG A 53 1.20 -23.71 13.11
CA ARG A 53 0.05 -23.49 13.99
C ARG A 53 -0.74 -22.38 13.30
N PRO A 54 -2.04 -22.57 12.99
CA PRO A 54 -2.83 -21.51 12.41
C PRO A 54 -2.62 -20.29 13.30
N VAL A 55 -2.21 -19.17 12.70
CA VAL A 55 -2.11 -17.89 13.40
C VAL A 55 -3.55 -17.49 13.66
N SER A 56 -4.09 -18.07 14.73
CA SER A 56 -5.36 -17.81 15.39
C SER A 56 -6.49 -17.31 14.47
N MET A 57 -7.14 -18.22 13.75
CA MET A 57 -8.56 -18.00 13.45
C MET A 57 -9.33 -18.08 14.77
N GLY A 58 -9.95 -16.97 15.19
CA GLY A 58 -11.08 -16.98 16.12
C GLY A 58 -10.83 -17.57 17.51
N ASN A 59 -9.61 -17.55 18.04
CA ASN A 59 -9.43 -17.87 19.46
C ASN A 59 -9.94 -16.67 20.27
N ARG A 60 -11.19 -16.77 20.72
CA ARG A 60 -11.86 -15.79 21.57
C ARG A 60 -11.01 -15.43 22.79
N ASP A 61 -10.39 -16.41 23.44
CA ASP A 61 -9.49 -16.17 24.58
C ASP A 61 -8.18 -15.48 24.18
N TYR A 62 -7.74 -15.59 22.93
CA TYR A 62 -6.59 -14.85 22.40
C TYR A 62 -6.98 -13.39 22.10
N ILE A 63 -8.11 -13.14 21.45
CA ILE A 63 -8.53 -11.78 21.09
C ILE A 63 -9.05 -11.01 22.33
N GLU A 64 -9.87 -11.65 23.17
CA GLU A 64 -10.37 -11.09 24.44
C GLU A 64 -9.28 -11.08 25.53
N GLY A 65 -8.33 -12.02 25.48
CA GLY A 65 -7.22 -12.13 26.44
C GLY A 65 -5.98 -11.29 26.08
N ILE A 66 -5.88 -10.77 24.85
CA ILE A 66 -4.88 -9.75 24.50
C ILE A 66 -5.32 -8.43 25.14
N LYS A 67 -4.96 -8.31 26.42
CA LYS A 67 -4.98 -7.06 27.16
C LYS A 67 -3.64 -6.40 26.96
N ILE A 68 -3.58 -5.45 26.04
CA ILE A 68 -2.36 -4.69 25.79
C ILE A 68 -2.28 -3.66 26.90
N TRP A 69 -1.38 -3.90 27.86
CA TRP A 69 -1.27 -3.13 29.10
C TRP A 69 -2.50 -3.16 30.00
N GLY A 70 -3.21 -4.29 30.03
CA GLY A 70 -4.40 -4.47 30.89
C GLY A 70 -5.71 -3.97 30.26
N VAL A 71 -5.67 -3.47 29.03
CA VAL A 71 -6.81 -2.86 28.32
C VAL A 71 -7.06 -3.60 27.00
N GLY A 72 -8.29 -4.05 26.76
CA GLY A 72 -8.71 -4.70 25.52
C GLY A 72 -8.76 -3.74 24.32
N ILE A 73 -8.73 -4.27 23.09
CA ILE A 73 -8.80 -3.49 21.84
C ILE A 73 -10.05 -2.58 21.78
N LYS A 74 -11.16 -3.01 22.42
CA LYS A 74 -12.42 -2.25 22.52
C LYS A 74 -12.52 -1.32 23.73
N GLU A 75 -11.57 -1.39 24.66
CA GLU A 75 -11.56 -0.59 25.88
C GLU A 75 -10.75 0.71 25.70
N ASP A 76 -10.36 1.05 24.47
CA ASP A 76 -9.72 2.33 24.13
C ASP A 76 -10.76 3.39 23.77
N PRO A 77 -11.06 4.36 24.66
CA PRO A 77 -12.15 5.32 24.46
C PRO A 77 -11.88 6.29 23.31
N VAL A 78 -10.61 6.53 22.95
CA VAL A 78 -10.21 7.43 21.85
C VAL A 78 -9.03 6.80 21.08
N PRO A 79 -9.18 6.50 19.76
CA PRO A 79 -8.08 5.98 18.95
C PRO A 79 -6.82 6.86 19.08
N GLY A 80 -5.70 6.27 19.55
CA GLY A 80 -4.41 6.96 19.62
C GLY A 80 -4.17 7.82 20.86
N GLU A 81 -5.09 7.86 21.83
CA GLU A 81 -4.89 8.60 23.10
C GLU A 81 -3.96 7.83 24.08
N LYS A 82 -3.73 6.53 23.85
CA LYS A 82 -2.69 5.71 24.51
C LYS A 82 -1.25 6.05 24.10
N ARG A 83 -0.99 7.27 23.60
CA ARG A 83 0.37 7.84 23.40
C ARG A 83 1.11 7.81 24.74
N GLY A 84 1.90 6.77 24.99
CA GLY A 84 2.73 6.71 26.21
C GLY A 84 3.12 5.34 26.76
N LYS A 85 2.56 4.22 26.26
CA LYS A 85 2.95 2.87 26.71
C LYS A 85 3.77 2.06 25.67
N GLY A 86 4.70 2.73 24.98
CA GLY A 86 5.91 2.11 24.42
C GLY A 86 5.84 1.37 23.07
N VAL A 87 4.65 1.08 22.50
CA VAL A 87 4.55 0.25 21.26
C VAL A 87 4.02 1.01 20.03
N GLN A 88 3.42 2.20 20.22
CA GLN A 88 2.97 3.06 19.12
C GLN A 88 4.12 3.74 18.34
N HIS A 89 5.37 3.49 18.74
CA HIS A 89 6.60 3.92 18.06
C HIS A 89 7.06 2.95 16.97
N LEU A 90 6.30 1.88 16.68
CA LEU A 90 6.58 0.95 15.57
C LEU A 90 6.09 1.49 14.23
N ARG A 91 6.00 2.82 14.07
CA ARG A 91 5.82 3.47 12.78
C ARG A 91 7.10 4.20 12.42
N SER A 92 7.48 4.13 11.16
CA SER A 92 8.60 4.92 10.64
C SER A 92 8.18 6.38 10.58
N ASN A 93 8.77 7.23 11.43
CA ASN A 93 8.54 8.68 11.41
C ASN A 93 8.93 9.28 10.05
N THR A 94 10.02 8.79 9.45
CA THR A 94 10.45 9.15 8.09
C THR A 94 9.35 8.87 7.08
N TRP A 95 8.76 7.67 7.10
CA TRP A 95 7.67 7.32 6.19
C TRP A 95 6.43 8.19 6.41
N MET A 96 6.04 8.43 7.67
CA MET A 96 4.89 9.30 7.98
C MET A 96 5.08 10.73 7.47
N TYR A 97 6.26 11.30 7.71
CA TYR A 97 6.60 12.65 7.28
C TYR A 97 6.66 12.74 5.75
N ASP A 98 7.39 11.83 5.10
CA ASP A 98 7.55 11.80 3.65
C ASP A 98 6.21 11.54 2.96
N LEU A 99 5.34 10.70 3.52
CA LEU A 99 3.99 10.48 3.01
C LEU A 99 3.15 11.76 3.11
N ALA A 100 3.22 12.50 4.22
CA ALA A 100 2.49 13.76 4.38
C ALA A 100 2.97 14.85 3.41
N SER A 101 4.29 14.94 3.19
CA SER A 101 4.89 15.82 2.18
C SER A 101 4.48 15.39 0.78
N PHE A 102 4.54 14.09 0.49
CA PHE A 102 4.15 13.53 -0.80
C PHE A 102 2.69 13.82 -1.16
N ILE A 103 1.78 13.71 -0.19
CA ILE A 103 0.36 14.06 -0.37
C ILE A 103 0.22 15.54 -0.72
N GLN A 104 0.96 16.43 -0.05
CA GLN A 104 0.98 17.87 -0.39
C GLN A 104 1.42 18.08 -1.84
N ASP A 105 2.55 17.48 -2.23
CA ASP A 105 3.15 17.65 -3.56
C ASP A 105 2.34 17.04 -4.71
N HIS A 106 1.57 15.99 -4.43
CA HIS A 106 0.84 15.21 -5.44
C HIS A 106 -0.68 15.27 -5.25
N PHE A 107 -1.16 16.27 -4.52
CA PHE A 107 -2.58 16.43 -4.24
C PHE A 107 -3.45 16.48 -5.51
N PRO A 108 -3.09 17.21 -6.59
CA PRO A 108 -3.92 17.24 -7.79
C PRO A 108 -4.15 15.85 -8.41
N GLN A 109 -3.13 14.99 -8.39
CA GLN A 109 -3.23 13.62 -8.90
C GLN A 109 -4.11 12.76 -7.98
N ILE A 110 -3.90 12.87 -6.66
CA ILE A 110 -4.69 12.17 -5.65
C ILE A 110 -6.17 12.58 -5.72
N GLU A 111 -6.45 13.87 -5.83
CA GLU A 111 -7.81 14.41 -5.94
C GLU A 111 -8.53 13.81 -7.18
N VAL A 112 -7.85 13.74 -8.32
CA VAL A 112 -8.41 13.11 -9.54
C VAL A 112 -8.67 11.62 -9.34
N MET A 113 -7.78 10.88 -8.69
CA MET A 113 -7.97 9.47 -8.37
C MET A 113 -9.21 9.26 -7.48
N ILE A 114 -9.39 10.11 -6.47
CA ILE A 114 -10.53 10.08 -5.56
C ILE A 114 -11.83 10.42 -6.28
N LYS A 115 -11.85 11.52 -7.06
CA LYS A 115 -13.02 11.90 -7.88
C LYS A 115 -13.45 10.75 -8.77
N TYR A 116 -12.49 10.11 -9.45
CA TYR A 116 -12.75 8.98 -10.33
C TYR A 116 -13.33 7.78 -9.57
N ALA A 117 -12.65 7.33 -8.49
CA ALA A 117 -13.07 6.19 -7.70
C ALA A 117 -14.48 6.37 -7.11
N ARG A 118 -14.76 7.55 -6.52
CA ARG A 118 -16.06 7.92 -5.96
C ARG A 118 -17.15 7.92 -7.04
N THR A 119 -16.88 8.56 -8.18
CA THR A 119 -17.85 8.70 -9.26
C THR A 119 -18.26 7.35 -9.83
N VAL A 120 -17.29 6.46 -10.07
CA VAL A 120 -17.60 5.12 -10.59
C VAL A 120 -18.30 4.28 -9.52
N SER A 121 -17.85 4.31 -8.27
CA SER A 121 -18.48 3.53 -7.20
C SER A 121 -19.91 3.99 -6.86
N ALA A 122 -20.30 5.21 -7.21
CA ALA A 122 -21.66 5.72 -7.02
C ALA A 122 -22.64 5.25 -8.11
N GLN A 123 -22.15 4.64 -9.21
CA GLN A 123 -23.00 4.13 -10.27
C GLN A 123 -23.70 2.84 -9.84
N PRO A 124 -24.97 2.61 -10.23
CA PRO A 124 -25.69 1.38 -9.92
C PRO A 124 -24.92 0.14 -10.42
N GLY A 125 -24.70 -0.84 -9.54
CA GLY A 125 -23.98 -2.09 -9.87
C GLY A 125 -22.45 -2.00 -9.80
N PHE A 126 -21.90 -0.86 -9.40
CA PHE A 126 -20.46 -0.65 -9.19
C PHE A 126 -20.12 -0.39 -7.71
N GLU A 127 -20.97 -0.83 -6.78
CA GLU A 127 -20.76 -0.65 -5.36
C GLU A 127 -19.44 -1.31 -4.90
N GLY A 128 -18.58 -0.53 -4.22
CA GLY A 128 -17.26 -1.01 -3.78
C GLY A 128 -16.19 -1.02 -4.88
N TYR A 129 -16.47 -0.42 -6.05
CA TYR A 129 -15.46 -0.26 -7.11
C TYR A 129 -14.23 0.49 -6.63
N ASP A 130 -14.39 1.51 -5.80
CA ASP A 130 -13.31 2.31 -5.24
C ASP A 130 -12.31 1.48 -4.44
N PHE A 131 -12.79 0.56 -3.59
CA PHE A 131 -11.93 -0.40 -2.90
C PHE A 131 -11.04 -1.16 -3.88
N ARG A 132 -11.66 -1.78 -4.90
CA ARG A 132 -10.93 -2.53 -5.92
C ARG A 132 -9.96 -1.65 -6.72
N TYR A 133 -10.38 -0.43 -7.05
CA TYR A 133 -9.57 0.54 -7.77
C TYR A 133 -8.29 0.86 -7.01
N PHE A 134 -8.41 1.23 -5.73
CA PHE A 134 -7.26 1.59 -4.91
C PHE A 134 -6.32 0.40 -4.63
N ILE A 135 -6.84 -0.81 -4.43
CA ILE A 135 -6.00 -2.03 -4.34
C ILE A 135 -5.19 -2.24 -5.63
N ASN A 136 -5.83 -2.15 -6.80
CA ASN A 136 -5.16 -2.34 -8.08
C ASN A 136 -4.11 -1.26 -8.34
N CYS A 137 -4.40 0.00 -8.00
CA CYS A 137 -3.44 1.09 -8.09
C CYS A 137 -2.23 0.82 -7.19
N SER A 138 -2.47 0.47 -5.93
CA SER A 138 -1.42 0.13 -4.97
C SER A 138 -0.52 -1.00 -5.49
N GLU A 139 -1.11 -2.10 -5.95
CA GLU A 139 -0.38 -3.25 -6.47
C GLU A 139 0.43 -2.91 -7.73
N GLY A 140 -0.18 -2.20 -8.69
CA GLY A 140 0.48 -1.80 -9.93
C GLY A 140 1.66 -0.86 -9.69
N LEU A 141 1.51 0.11 -8.79
CA LEU A 141 2.56 1.05 -8.42
C LEU A 141 3.69 0.35 -7.67
N PHE A 142 3.35 -0.60 -6.79
CA PHE A 142 4.33 -1.43 -6.08
C PHE A 142 5.19 -2.24 -7.06
N TYR A 143 4.58 -2.96 -8.02
CA TYR A 143 5.37 -3.70 -9.01
C TYR A 143 6.25 -2.78 -9.87
N ARG A 144 5.74 -1.61 -10.24
CA ARG A 144 6.54 -0.62 -10.97
C ARG A 144 7.72 -0.12 -10.16
N ALA A 145 7.56 0.07 -8.85
CA ALA A 145 8.67 0.45 -7.97
C ALA A 145 9.74 -0.66 -7.94
N LEU A 146 9.33 -1.93 -7.90
CA LEU A 146 10.25 -3.08 -7.97
C LEU A 146 11.02 -3.15 -9.29
N ASP A 147 10.37 -2.88 -10.41
CA ASP A 147 11.02 -2.85 -11.73
C ASP A 147 12.09 -1.74 -11.84
N GLU A 148 11.96 -0.68 -11.04
CA GLU A 148 12.93 0.40 -10.88
C GLU A 148 14.01 0.12 -9.80
N GLY A 149 14.01 -1.08 -9.21
CA GLY A 149 15.01 -1.53 -8.25
C GLY A 149 14.91 -0.91 -6.86
N LEU A 150 13.85 -0.15 -6.56
CA LEU A 150 13.64 0.56 -5.27
C LEU A 150 14.75 1.53 -4.83
N GLN A 151 15.68 1.91 -5.71
CA GLN A 151 16.84 2.75 -5.34
C GLN A 151 16.71 4.21 -5.77
N THR A 152 15.80 4.52 -6.69
CA THR A 152 15.64 5.86 -7.26
C THR A 152 14.58 6.67 -6.51
N GLN A 153 14.68 8.01 -6.55
CA GLN A 153 13.63 8.88 -5.99
C GLN A 153 12.25 8.55 -6.59
N TYR A 154 12.21 8.31 -7.90
CA TYR A 154 10.99 7.93 -8.58
C TYR A 154 10.38 6.62 -8.03
N SER A 155 11.19 5.60 -7.74
CA SER A 155 10.71 4.36 -7.12
C SER A 155 10.20 4.56 -5.69
N ARG A 156 10.76 5.53 -4.95
CA ARG A 156 10.28 5.91 -3.61
C ARG A 156 8.93 6.63 -3.68
N ASP A 157 8.76 7.54 -4.63
CA ASP A 157 7.49 8.21 -4.91
C ASP A 157 6.39 7.19 -5.29
N LEU A 158 6.75 6.18 -6.09
CA LEU A 158 5.85 5.07 -6.42
C LEU A 158 5.46 4.26 -5.17
N LEU A 159 6.40 3.99 -4.25
CA LEU A 159 6.10 3.33 -2.97
C LEU A 159 5.19 4.18 -2.07
N LEU A 160 5.38 5.50 -2.02
CA LEU A 160 4.52 6.40 -1.26
C LEU A 160 3.11 6.45 -1.84
N MET A 161 2.97 6.57 -3.17
CA MET A 161 1.65 6.50 -3.81
C MET A 161 0.99 5.12 -3.66
N ALA A 162 1.77 4.04 -3.70
CA ALA A 162 1.26 2.70 -3.41
C ALA A 162 0.76 2.61 -1.96
N SER A 163 1.55 3.09 -1.00
CA SER A 163 1.18 3.16 0.43
C SER A 163 -0.13 3.92 0.61
N TRP A 164 -0.19 5.14 0.06
CA TRP A 164 -1.38 5.99 0.10
C TRP A 164 -2.60 5.30 -0.51
N SER A 165 -2.45 4.67 -1.69
CA SER A 165 -3.53 3.96 -2.36
C SER A 165 -4.04 2.78 -1.52
N LEU A 166 -3.16 2.01 -0.89
CA LEU A 166 -3.57 0.91 -0.01
C LEU A 166 -4.30 1.41 1.24
N MET A 167 -3.84 2.53 1.79
CA MET A 167 -4.47 3.20 2.91
C MET A 167 -5.86 3.76 2.52
N ALA A 168 -6.00 4.33 1.33
CA ALA A 168 -7.29 4.76 0.78
C ALA A 168 -8.25 3.57 0.60
N ALA A 169 -7.75 2.41 0.15
CA ALA A 169 -8.54 1.18 0.10
C ALA A 169 -9.04 0.77 1.51
N ALA A 170 -8.22 0.98 2.54
CA ALA A 170 -8.64 0.72 3.92
C ALA A 170 -9.81 1.60 4.36
N GLU A 171 -9.83 2.88 3.98
CA GLU A 171 -10.93 3.84 4.28
C GLU A 171 -12.23 3.47 3.59
N VAL A 172 -12.16 3.22 2.29
CA VAL A 172 -13.37 3.05 1.48
C VAL A 172 -13.99 1.66 1.62
N ASN A 173 -13.28 0.69 2.23
CA ASN A 173 -13.92 -0.60 2.50
C ASN A 173 -15.05 -0.43 3.53
N CYS A 174 -16.29 -0.68 3.13
CA CYS A 174 -17.43 -0.67 4.05
C CYS A 174 -17.68 -2.04 4.71
N GLU A 175 -16.99 -3.10 4.27
CA GLU A 175 -17.12 -4.42 4.87
C GLU A 175 -16.13 -4.60 6.04
N PRO A 176 -16.54 -5.29 7.11
CA PRO A 176 -15.65 -5.67 8.21
C PRO A 176 -14.59 -6.66 7.71
N PHE A 177 -13.35 -6.44 8.14
CA PHE A 177 -12.17 -7.12 7.63
C PHE A 177 -11.83 -8.45 8.30
N TYR A 178 -12.29 -8.62 9.54
CA TYR A 178 -12.20 -9.84 10.32
C TYR A 178 -13.47 -9.92 11.17
N ASP A 179 -13.72 -11.09 11.73
CA ASP A 179 -14.88 -11.44 12.57
C ASP A 179 -15.74 -10.24 12.97
N MET A 180 -16.95 -10.17 12.41
CA MET A 180 -17.97 -9.17 12.70
C MET A 180 -18.15 -8.88 14.20
N GLN A 181 -17.87 -9.88 15.05
CA GLN A 181 -17.96 -9.74 16.50
C GLN A 181 -16.87 -8.84 17.10
N HIS A 182 -15.74 -8.67 16.42
CA HIS A 182 -14.56 -7.95 16.91
C HIS A 182 -14.26 -6.68 16.11
N ALA A 183 -14.99 -6.40 15.04
CA ALA A 183 -14.89 -5.13 14.31
C ALA A 183 -15.12 -3.95 15.28
N ARG A 184 -14.18 -2.99 15.28
CA ARG A 184 -14.28 -1.78 16.11
C ARG A 184 -15.43 -0.88 15.67
N HIS A 185 -15.65 -0.80 14.36
CA HIS A 185 -16.62 0.08 13.73
C HIS A 185 -17.71 -0.76 13.07
N SER A 186 -18.96 -0.38 13.30
CA SER A 186 -20.12 -0.92 12.61
C SER A 186 -20.10 -0.55 11.11
N LYS A 187 -20.83 -1.33 10.30
CA LYS A 187 -20.98 -1.05 8.85
C LYS A 187 -21.47 0.37 8.56
N GLU A 188 -22.31 0.93 9.42
CA GLU A 188 -22.84 2.28 9.26
C GLU A 188 -21.80 3.35 9.62
N GLU A 189 -21.04 3.17 10.69
CA GLU A 189 -19.90 4.04 11.01
C GLU A 189 -18.87 4.04 9.89
N ARG A 190 -18.57 2.86 9.33
CA ARG A 190 -17.69 2.71 8.16
C ARG A 190 -18.15 3.49 6.94
N ARG A 191 -19.46 3.53 6.68
CA ARG A 191 -20.02 4.34 5.59
C ARG A 191 -19.82 5.83 5.85
N ARG A 192 -20.04 6.29 7.09
CA ARG A 192 -19.80 7.69 7.46
C ARG A 192 -18.33 8.07 7.33
N MET A 193 -17.42 7.21 7.80
CA MET A 193 -15.98 7.39 7.64
C MET A 193 -15.57 7.48 6.17
N ARG A 194 -16.11 6.61 5.31
CA ARG A 194 -15.88 6.69 3.86
C ARG A 194 -16.35 8.02 3.26
N VAL A 195 -17.50 8.54 3.67
CA VAL A 195 -18.00 9.85 3.23
C VAL A 195 -17.08 10.96 3.69
N GLU A 196 -16.62 10.91 4.94
CA GLU A 196 -15.69 11.89 5.50
C GLU A 196 -14.33 11.87 4.80
N PHE A 197 -13.78 10.68 4.54
CA PHE A 197 -12.58 10.51 3.73
C PHE A 197 -12.72 11.20 2.36
N TYR A 198 -13.85 11.01 1.68
CA TYR A 198 -14.10 11.72 0.42
C TYR A 198 -14.18 13.24 0.58
N ARG A 199 -14.82 13.72 1.64
CA ARG A 199 -14.95 15.15 1.92
C ARG A 199 -13.58 15.80 2.14
N GLN A 200 -12.71 15.19 2.96
CA GLN A 200 -11.38 15.72 3.27
C GLN A 200 -10.53 16.03 2.03
N TYR A 201 -10.64 15.20 1.00
CA TYR A 201 -9.88 15.35 -0.24
C TYR A 201 -10.56 16.15 -1.33
N LEU A 202 -11.89 16.20 -1.36
CA LEU A 202 -12.63 16.90 -2.41
C LEU A 202 -13.03 18.32 -2.00
N GLU A 203 -13.12 18.55 -0.69
CA GLU A 203 -13.52 19.80 -0.04
C GLU A 203 -12.59 20.05 1.14
N PRO A 204 -11.26 20.18 0.90
CA PRO A 204 -10.27 20.36 1.95
C PRO A 204 -10.52 21.68 2.70
N GLU A 205 -10.58 21.62 4.03
CA GLU A 205 -10.78 22.81 4.87
C GLU A 205 -9.56 23.74 4.86
N ALA A 206 -8.37 23.15 4.86
CA ALA A 206 -7.11 23.88 4.76
C ALA A 206 -6.68 24.03 3.28
N PRO A 207 -6.27 25.24 2.85
CA PRO A 207 -5.78 25.46 1.50
C PRO A 207 -4.46 24.72 1.29
N PHE A 208 -4.19 24.35 0.03
CA PHE A 208 -2.88 23.83 -0.37
C PHE A 208 -1.95 25.00 -0.64
N VAL A 209 -0.77 24.95 -0.04
CA VAL A 209 0.32 25.91 -0.25
C VAL A 209 1.32 25.29 -1.21
N ASP A 210 1.57 25.91 -2.36
CA ASP A 210 2.68 25.49 -3.23
C ASP A 210 3.98 26.08 -2.70
N ASP A 211 4.70 25.29 -1.89
CA ASP A 211 5.95 25.74 -1.26
C ASP A 211 7.06 25.99 -2.28
N LYS A 212 6.92 25.51 -3.54
CA LYS A 212 7.96 25.65 -4.57
C LYS A 212 8.22 27.10 -4.96
N GLU A 213 7.29 27.99 -4.67
CA GLU A 213 7.41 29.41 -5.00
C GLU A 213 8.07 30.24 -3.87
N ASP A 214 8.27 29.70 -2.67
CA ASP A 214 8.70 30.47 -1.49
C ASP A 214 10.15 30.21 -1.04
N LEU A 215 11.07 30.18 -2.02
CA LEU A 215 12.51 29.99 -1.79
C LEU A 215 13.13 31.06 -0.89
N GLU A 216 12.51 32.25 -0.77
CA GLU A 216 12.99 33.31 0.11
C GLU A 216 12.60 33.07 1.58
N MET A 217 11.40 32.54 1.84
CA MET A 217 11.01 32.16 3.20
C MET A 217 11.83 30.98 3.71
N GLU A 218 12.11 29.99 2.85
CA GLU A 218 13.01 28.87 3.20
C GLU A 218 14.41 29.35 3.62
N LYS A 219 14.97 30.35 2.92
CA LYS A 219 16.27 30.95 3.28
C LYS A 219 16.24 31.59 4.67
N VAL A 220 15.14 32.24 5.04
CA VAL A 220 14.97 32.89 6.35
C VAL A 220 14.76 31.86 7.46
N LEU A 221 13.96 30.82 7.20
CA LEU A 221 13.69 29.74 8.15
C LEU A 221 14.91 28.83 8.38
N GLY A 222 15.80 28.74 7.39
CA GLY A 222 17.06 28.00 7.48
C GLY A 222 16.83 26.52 7.78
N SER A 223 17.60 25.96 8.72
CA SER A 223 17.50 24.53 9.09
C SER A 223 16.21 24.13 9.81
N PHE A 224 15.37 25.09 10.18
CA PHE A 224 14.09 24.85 10.85
C PHE A 224 12.89 24.98 9.90
N GLY A 225 13.13 25.40 8.66
CA GLY A 225 12.12 25.37 7.60
C GLY A 225 11.82 23.92 7.24
N LEU A 226 10.59 23.50 7.54
CA LEU A 226 10.06 22.21 7.10
C LEU A 226 9.07 22.47 5.97
N ALA A 227 9.10 21.62 4.94
CA ALA A 227 8.10 21.65 3.89
C ALA A 227 6.69 21.48 4.48
N SER A 228 5.71 22.17 3.88
CA SER A 228 4.30 21.99 4.20
C SER A 228 3.91 20.54 3.98
N ASN A 229 3.17 19.99 4.93
CA ASN A 229 2.82 18.58 4.96
C ASN A 229 1.36 18.42 5.35
N ARG A 230 0.69 17.43 4.76
CA ARG A 230 -0.75 17.17 4.97
C ARG A 230 -0.98 15.92 5.80
N PHE A 231 -0.52 15.97 7.05
CA PHE A 231 -0.76 14.91 8.02
C PHE A 231 -2.27 14.66 8.25
N ASP A 232 -3.07 15.73 8.16
CA ASP A 232 -4.54 15.69 8.28
C ASP A 232 -5.21 14.85 7.18
N LEU A 233 -4.53 14.67 6.04
CA LEU A 233 -5.03 13.86 4.93
C LEU A 233 -4.57 12.41 4.99
N ILE A 234 -3.64 12.02 5.86
CA ILE A 234 -3.25 10.61 5.96
C ILE A 234 -4.47 9.78 6.42
N PRO A 235 -4.86 8.71 5.68
CA PRO A 235 -6.04 7.91 6.02
C PRO A 235 -6.02 7.38 7.47
N ALA A 236 -6.87 7.94 8.33
CA ALA A 236 -6.88 7.73 9.77
C ALA A 236 -7.20 6.29 10.18
N LEU A 237 -8.15 5.66 9.50
CA LEU A 237 -8.51 4.28 9.79
C LEU A 237 -7.41 3.31 9.31
N ALA A 238 -6.72 3.63 8.22
CA ALA A 238 -5.56 2.84 7.82
C ALA A 238 -4.47 2.87 8.90
N LEU A 239 -4.23 4.04 9.50
CA LEU A 239 -3.32 4.20 10.65
C LEU A 239 -3.81 3.42 11.88
N GLU A 240 -5.10 3.45 12.18
CA GLU A 240 -5.69 2.67 13.28
C GLU A 240 -5.38 1.17 13.12
N ARG A 241 -5.59 0.63 11.92
CA ARG A 241 -5.35 -0.79 11.63
C ARG A 241 -3.87 -1.14 11.68
N LEU A 242 -3.02 -0.25 11.17
CA LEU A 242 -1.58 -0.38 11.29
C LEU A 242 -1.13 -0.38 12.76
N ASP A 243 -1.74 0.46 13.61
CA ASP A 243 -1.43 0.53 15.04
C ASP A 243 -1.79 -0.79 15.75
N VAL A 244 -2.98 -1.35 15.47
CA VAL A 244 -3.35 -2.69 15.98
C VAL A 244 -2.38 -3.77 15.49
N HIS A 245 -2.01 -3.74 14.21
CA HIS A 245 -1.05 -4.68 13.65
C HIS A 245 0.33 -4.57 14.32
N ASN A 246 0.80 -3.35 14.56
CA ASN A 246 2.07 -3.08 15.23
C ASN A 246 2.09 -3.60 16.67
N GLU A 247 0.99 -3.43 17.39
CA GLU A 247 0.86 -3.97 18.75
C GLU A 247 0.93 -5.51 18.76
N LEU A 248 0.28 -6.17 17.79
CA LEU A 248 0.38 -7.63 17.62
C LEU A 248 1.79 -8.08 17.20
N CYS A 249 2.47 -7.28 16.38
CA CYS A 249 3.86 -7.54 16.01
C CYS A 249 4.79 -7.49 17.23
N ALA A 250 4.58 -6.59 18.18
CA ALA A 250 5.40 -6.57 19.41
C ALA A 250 5.33 -7.91 20.17
N VAL A 251 4.17 -8.58 20.18
CA VAL A 251 4.01 -9.92 20.76
C VAL A 251 4.85 -10.97 20.01
N LYS A 252 4.99 -10.84 18.70
CA LYS A 252 5.81 -11.73 17.87
C LYS A 252 7.30 -11.53 18.12
N TRP A 253 7.76 -10.28 18.23
CA TRP A 253 9.17 -9.95 18.32
C TRP A 253 9.73 -9.95 19.75
N LYS A 254 8.87 -10.08 20.78
CA LYS A 254 9.12 -10.28 22.24
C LYS A 254 10.34 -9.57 22.83
N LYS A 255 11.53 -9.99 22.44
CA LYS A 255 12.82 -9.45 22.86
C LYS A 255 13.06 -8.03 22.36
N ASP A 256 12.67 -7.73 21.12
CA ASP A 256 12.94 -6.41 20.53
C ASP A 256 11.98 -6.07 19.38
N PRO A 257 10.81 -5.48 19.69
CA PRO A 257 9.85 -5.03 18.68
C PRO A 257 10.40 -3.97 17.71
N GLY A 258 11.42 -3.21 18.11
CA GLY A 258 12.00 -2.10 17.35
C GLY A 258 13.21 -2.48 16.51
N ALA A 259 13.62 -3.75 16.50
CA ALA A 259 14.82 -4.20 15.77
C ALA A 259 14.77 -3.77 14.29
N TRP A 260 13.62 -3.91 13.63
CA TRP A 260 13.48 -3.55 12.21
C TRP A 260 13.67 -2.06 11.91
N LEU A 261 13.46 -1.17 12.89
CA LEU A 261 13.70 0.28 12.75
C LEU A 261 15.17 0.65 12.86
N ARG A 262 15.99 -0.20 13.50
CA ARG A 262 17.41 0.09 13.78
C ARG A 262 18.35 -0.74 12.92
N ASP A 263 17.94 -1.97 12.63
CA ASP A 263 18.77 -2.98 11.97
C ASP A 263 18.27 -3.28 10.55
N GLY A 264 17.10 -2.75 10.15
CA GLY A 264 16.47 -3.06 8.87
C GLY A 264 16.08 -4.53 8.71
N PHE A 265 15.92 -4.97 7.47
CA PHE A 265 15.73 -6.38 7.07
C PHE A 265 15.97 -6.55 5.57
N GLN A 266 16.10 -7.80 5.12
CA GLN A 266 16.16 -8.14 3.69
C GLN A 266 14.87 -7.75 2.96
N ILE A 267 15.00 -6.91 1.93
CA ILE A 267 13.89 -6.36 1.15
C ILE A 267 13.08 -7.48 0.47
N SER A 268 13.75 -8.48 -0.11
CA SER A 268 13.11 -9.60 -0.82
C SER A 268 12.04 -10.32 0.02
N ALA A 269 12.29 -10.51 1.33
CA ALA A 269 11.35 -11.14 2.24
C ALA A 269 10.06 -10.33 2.46
N ARG A 270 10.14 -8.98 2.41
CA ARG A 270 8.95 -8.14 2.45
C ARG A 270 8.23 -8.08 1.12
N VAL A 271 8.97 -8.14 0.01
CA VAL A 271 8.36 -8.22 -1.32
C VAL A 271 7.48 -9.47 -1.44
N ASP A 272 7.99 -10.63 -1.05
CA ASP A 272 7.19 -11.87 -1.02
C ASP A 272 5.97 -11.74 -0.10
N SER A 273 6.17 -11.21 1.12
CA SER A 273 5.05 -11.01 2.05
C SER A 273 3.98 -10.09 1.45
N MET A 274 4.39 -8.99 0.82
CA MET A 274 3.50 -8.01 0.20
C MET A 274 2.67 -8.64 -0.92
N GLN A 275 3.30 -9.40 -1.81
CA GLN A 275 2.62 -10.11 -2.90
C GLN A 275 1.57 -11.08 -2.37
N ARG A 276 1.90 -11.86 -1.33
CA ARG A 276 0.95 -12.78 -0.69
C ARG A 276 -0.28 -12.04 -0.14
N HIS A 277 -0.09 -10.88 0.50
CA HIS A 277 -1.22 -10.10 1.03
C HIS A 277 -2.08 -9.49 -0.09
N TYR A 278 -1.49 -9.02 -1.20
CA TYR A 278 -2.28 -8.61 -2.37
C TYR A 278 -3.12 -9.75 -2.93
N TRP A 279 -2.54 -10.94 -3.10
CA TRP A 279 -3.27 -12.11 -3.58
C TRP A 279 -4.40 -12.50 -2.64
N SER A 280 -4.17 -12.50 -1.33
CA SER A 280 -5.21 -12.77 -0.34
C SER A 280 -6.34 -11.74 -0.38
N ILE A 281 -6.04 -10.44 -0.52
CA ILE A 281 -7.06 -9.39 -0.66
C ILE A 281 -7.93 -9.65 -1.91
N HIS A 282 -7.30 -9.96 -3.04
CA HIS A 282 -8.04 -10.26 -4.29
C HIS A 282 -8.84 -11.55 -4.19
N ALA A 283 -8.34 -12.54 -3.46
CA ALA A 283 -9.03 -13.80 -3.16
C ALA A 283 -10.16 -13.63 -2.13
N LYS A 284 -10.32 -12.44 -1.53
CA LYS A 284 -11.24 -12.17 -0.42
C LYS A 284 -11.00 -13.11 0.77
N ASP A 285 -9.73 -13.42 1.02
CA ASP A 285 -9.31 -14.07 2.24
C ASP A 285 -9.42 -13.05 3.38
N TRP A 286 -10.13 -13.43 4.45
CA TRP A 286 -10.35 -12.61 5.64
C TRP A 286 -9.81 -13.31 6.90
N SER A 287 -8.92 -14.30 6.71
CA SER A 287 -8.29 -15.02 7.82
C SER A 287 -7.34 -14.14 8.64
N GLU A 288 -6.82 -13.06 8.06
CA GLU A 288 -6.04 -12.01 8.71
C GLU A 288 -6.36 -10.63 8.12
N ASP A 289 -5.89 -9.57 8.78
CA ASP A 289 -5.97 -8.21 8.25
C ASP A 289 -4.90 -7.98 7.16
N HIS A 290 -5.08 -8.59 5.98
CA HIS A 290 -4.11 -8.48 4.88
C HIS A 290 -3.85 -7.03 4.44
N LEU A 291 -4.80 -6.11 4.63
CA LEU A 291 -4.60 -4.69 4.35
C LEU A 291 -3.61 -4.05 5.32
N ALA A 292 -3.79 -4.26 6.63
CA ALA A 292 -2.87 -3.74 7.64
C ALA A 292 -1.46 -4.32 7.45
N HIS A 293 -1.38 -5.61 7.15
CA HIS A 293 -0.12 -6.26 6.80
C HIS A 293 0.51 -5.66 5.53
N GLY A 294 -0.30 -5.36 4.51
CA GLY A 294 0.19 -4.73 3.28
C GLY A 294 0.71 -3.31 3.54
N ILE A 295 -0.03 -2.50 4.29
CA ILE A 295 0.39 -1.14 4.69
C ILE A 295 1.70 -1.21 5.47
N TRP A 296 1.79 -2.14 6.43
CA TRP A 296 3.00 -2.36 7.21
C TRP A 296 4.19 -2.73 6.31
N ASN A 297 4.01 -3.65 5.36
CA ASN A 297 5.08 -4.04 4.44
C ASN A 297 5.55 -2.88 3.56
N LEU A 298 4.65 -2.04 3.04
CA LEU A 298 5.02 -0.86 2.24
C LEU A 298 5.78 0.18 3.08
N MET A 299 5.29 0.49 4.28
CA MET A 299 5.99 1.37 5.23
C MET A 299 7.40 0.83 5.54
N ALA A 300 7.49 -0.47 5.84
CA ALA A 300 8.74 -1.10 6.22
C ALA A 300 9.73 -1.12 5.05
N LEU A 301 9.27 -1.45 3.83
CA LEU A 301 10.07 -1.37 2.60
C LEU A 301 10.61 0.04 2.38
N TYR A 302 9.74 1.05 2.45
CA TYR A 302 10.14 2.44 2.31
C TYR A 302 11.19 2.84 3.35
N HIS A 303 10.97 2.46 4.61
CA HIS A 303 11.89 2.75 5.71
C HIS A 303 13.30 2.18 5.44
N VAL A 304 13.39 0.93 5.01
CA VAL A 304 14.68 0.29 4.69
C VAL A 304 15.33 0.94 3.48
N VAL A 305 14.58 1.20 2.41
CA VAL A 305 15.09 1.87 1.20
C VAL A 305 15.69 3.26 1.49
N VAL A 306 15.13 3.99 2.45
CA VAL A 306 15.59 5.33 2.80
C VAL A 306 16.72 5.32 3.83
N ASN A 307 16.60 4.50 4.89
CA ASN A 307 17.53 4.56 6.03
C ASN A 307 18.64 3.51 5.99
N PHE A 308 18.44 2.40 5.27
CA PHE A 308 19.36 1.27 5.17
C PHE A 308 19.48 0.78 3.71
N PRO A 309 19.79 1.66 2.74
CA PRO A 309 19.82 1.30 1.32
C PRO A 309 20.75 0.12 1.00
N GLU A 310 21.81 -0.08 1.79
CA GLU A 310 22.74 -1.20 1.70
C GLU A 310 22.12 -2.57 2.00
N MET A 311 20.96 -2.61 2.68
CA MET A 311 20.20 -3.83 2.96
C MET A 311 19.33 -4.28 1.76
N SER A 312 19.34 -3.52 0.66
CA SER A 312 18.66 -3.89 -0.57
C SER A 312 19.32 -5.10 -1.22
N ASP A 313 18.68 -6.25 -1.12
CA ASP A 313 19.08 -7.52 -1.74
C ASP A 313 18.42 -7.77 -3.11
N LEU A 314 17.71 -6.78 -3.65
CA LEU A 314 17.09 -6.84 -4.97
C LEU A 314 18.06 -6.45 -6.08
N THR A 315 17.92 -7.11 -7.23
CA THR A 315 18.61 -6.72 -8.47
C THR A 315 18.07 -5.39 -8.99
N ASN A 316 18.93 -4.40 -9.21
CA ASN A 316 18.56 -3.16 -9.90
C ASN A 316 18.64 -3.36 -11.43
N PHE A 317 17.51 -3.69 -12.06
CA PHE A 317 17.44 -3.91 -13.50
C PHE A 317 17.67 -2.65 -14.34
N ARG A 318 17.46 -1.45 -13.77
CA ARG A 318 17.76 -0.20 -14.47
C ARG A 318 19.25 -0.01 -14.62
N ASP A 319 20.01 -0.18 -13.54
CA ASP A 319 21.47 -0.07 -13.57
C ASP A 319 22.06 -1.09 -14.55
N LEU A 320 21.57 -2.34 -14.53
CA LEU A 320 21.99 -3.36 -15.49
C LEU A 320 21.70 -2.97 -16.95
N ARG A 321 20.56 -2.32 -17.22
CA ARG A 321 20.23 -1.80 -18.56
C ARG A 321 21.14 -0.64 -18.96
N GLU A 322 21.46 0.27 -18.03
CA GLU A 322 22.34 1.42 -18.27
C GLU A 322 23.80 1.00 -18.46
N GLU A 323 24.26 -0.03 -17.73
CA GLU A 323 25.56 -0.66 -17.94
C GLU A 323 25.64 -1.35 -19.30
N ALA A 324 24.62 -2.15 -19.66
CA ALA A 324 24.55 -2.79 -20.97
C ALA A 324 24.48 -1.76 -22.12
N ALA A 325 23.78 -0.64 -21.94
CA ALA A 325 23.75 0.44 -22.93
C ALA A 325 25.13 1.09 -23.11
N ARG A 326 25.87 1.33 -22.02
CA ARG A 326 27.23 1.87 -22.06
C ARG A 326 28.23 0.93 -22.74
N ALA A 327 28.13 -0.38 -22.50
CA ALA A 327 29.00 -1.37 -23.12
C ALA A 327 28.79 -1.54 -24.64
N ASN A 328 27.65 -1.09 -25.17
CA ASN A 328 27.30 -1.22 -26.60
C ASN A 328 27.58 0.05 -27.42
N VAL A 329 28.23 1.07 -26.86
CA VAL A 329 28.67 2.26 -27.61
C VAL A 329 29.98 1.90 -28.34
N PRO A 330 30.00 1.86 -29.69
CA PRO A 330 31.24 1.62 -30.43
C PRO A 330 32.26 2.73 -30.13
N GLU A 331 33.53 2.35 -29.89
CA GLU A 331 34.65 3.29 -29.68
C GLU A 331 34.89 4.24 -30.85
#